data_AF-A0A378B3H6-F1
#
_entry.id   AF-A0A378B3H6-F1
#
_cell.length_a   1.000
_cell.length_b   1.000
_cell.length_c   1.000
_cell.angle_alpha   90.00
_cell.angle_beta   90.00
_cell.angle_gamma   90.00
#
_symmetry.space_group_name_H-M   'P 1'
#
loop_
_entity.id
_entity.type
_entity.pdbx_description
1 polymer ?
#
loop_
_entity_poly.entity_id
_entity_poly.type
_entity_poly.pdbx_seq_one_letter_code
_entity_poly.pdbx_strand_id
1 'polypeptide(L)' 'MLRKQGKEVVSQVLAFEVMPAPPAIASLLRIKIDERIYFSRRVRYVDGKPLMLEDSYMR' A
#
# COMPACT_ATOMS: atom_id res chain seq x y z
N MET A 1 -6.30 2.68 -16.48
CA MET A 1 -7.39 2.04 -17.27
C MET A 1 -8.78 2.52 -16.82
N LEU A 2 -9.12 2.45 -15.53
CA LEU A 2 -10.45 2.85 -15.01
C LEU A 2 -10.79 4.34 -15.16
N ARG A 3 -9.86 5.27 -14.84
CA ARG A 3 -10.10 6.71 -15.06
C ARG A 3 -10.32 7.08 -16.52
N LYS A 4 -9.75 6.31 -17.46
CA LYS A 4 -9.94 6.52 -18.91
C LYS A 4 -11.34 6.06 -19.39
N GLN A 5 -12.08 5.32 -18.56
CA GLN A 5 -13.46 4.90 -18.81
C GLN A 5 -14.49 5.83 -18.13
N GLY A 6 -14.08 7.00 -17.65
CA GLY A 6 -14.97 7.97 -17.01
C GLY A 6 -15.37 7.63 -15.57
N LYS A 7 -14.84 6.54 -14.99
CA LYS A 7 -15.09 6.17 -13.60
C LYS A 7 -14.31 7.06 -12.65
N GLU A 8 -14.97 7.53 -11.60
CA GLU A 8 -14.29 8.28 -10.55
C GLU A 8 -13.47 7.30 -9.71
N VAL A 9 -12.17 7.55 -9.61
CA VAL A 9 -11.24 6.72 -8.85
C VAL A 9 -10.62 7.56 -7.76
N VAL A 10 -10.93 7.27 -6.50
CA VAL A 10 -10.40 7.95 -5.33
C VAL A 10 -9.52 6.98 -4.55
N SER A 11 -8.32 7.42 -4.16
CA SER A 11 -7.44 6.63 -3.28
C SER A 11 -7.33 7.33 -1.95
N GLN A 12 -7.57 6.61 -0.86
CA GLN A 12 -7.43 7.11 0.50
C GLN A 12 -6.33 6.33 1.23
N VAL A 13 -5.41 7.05 1.89
CA VAL A 13 -4.41 6.45 2.77
C VAL A 13 -5.08 6.13 4.11
N LEU A 14 -5.00 4.87 4.52
CA LEU A 14 -5.54 4.38 5.78
C LEU A 14 -4.46 4.24 6.85
N ALA A 15 -3.24 3.89 6.46
CA ALA A 15 -2.09 3.83 7.35
C ALA A 15 -0.85 4.34 6.62
N PHE A 16 0.00 5.06 7.35
CA PHE A 16 1.33 5.45 6.90
C PHE A 16 2.24 5.51 8.13
N GLU A 17 3.14 4.54 8.26
CA GLU A 17 3.95 4.40 9.46
C GLU A 17 5.34 3.85 9.16
N VAL A 18 6.25 4.01 10.11
CA VAL A 18 7.59 3.41 10.06
C VAL A 18 7.63 2.22 11.02
N MET A 19 7.78 1.02 10.49
CA MET A 19 7.74 -0.22 11.24
C MET A 19 8.98 -1.08 10.98
N PRO A 20 9.37 -1.99 11.90
CA PRO A 20 10.36 -3.03 11.57
C PRO A 20 9.81 -3.93 10.45
N ALA A 21 10.65 -4.25 9.46
CA ALA A 21 10.26 -5.10 8.35
C ALA A 21 9.90 -6.52 8.82
N PRO A 22 8.67 -7.02 8.55
CA PRO A 22 8.32 -8.40 8.85
C PRO A 22 9.28 -9.36 8.11
N PRO A 23 9.60 -10.55 8.65
CA PRO A 23 10.62 -11.43 8.06
C PRO A 23 10.42 -11.73 6.56
N ALA A 24 9.17 -11.98 6.14
CA ALA A 24 8.84 -12.21 4.73
C ALA A 24 9.11 -10.98 3.86
N ILE A 25 8.77 -9.78 4.34
CA ILE A 25 9.00 -8.52 3.64
C ILE A 25 10.50 -8.20 3.59
N ALA A 26 11.23 -8.40 4.69
CA ALA A 26 12.67 -8.21 4.75
C ALA A 26 13.39 -9.08 3.71
N SER A 27 12.96 -10.35 3.57
CA SER A 27 13.48 -11.26 2.55
C SER A 27 13.16 -10.79 1.13
N LEU A 28 11.94 -10.33 0.85
CA LEU A 28 11.53 -9.85 -0.46
C LEU A 28 12.27 -8.57 -0.87
N LEU A 29 12.43 -7.64 0.08
CA LEU A 29 13.14 -6.38 -0.12
C LEU A 29 14.67 -6.52 -0.06
N ARG A 30 15.18 -7.70 0.34
CA ARG A 30 16.61 -7.98 0.54
C ARG A 30 17.27 -7.00 1.52
N ILE A 31 16.59 -6.73 2.62
CA ILE A 31 17.04 -5.89 3.74
C ILE A 31 17.22 -6.74 5.01
N LYS A 32 17.81 -6.17 6.06
CA LYS A 32 17.94 -6.90 7.33
C LYS A 32 16.57 -7.13 7.95
N ILE A 33 16.40 -8.26 8.64
CA ILE A 33 15.23 -8.49 9.51
C ILE A 33 15.17 -7.35 10.53
N ASP A 34 13.97 -6.82 10.77
CA ASP A 34 13.69 -5.68 11.63
C ASP A 34 14.28 -4.33 11.18
N GLU A 35 14.84 -4.23 9.96
CA GLU A 35 15.18 -2.94 9.36
C GLU A 35 13.92 -2.08 9.25
N ARG A 36 14.00 -0.81 9.67
CA ARG A 36 12.86 0.11 9.66
C ARG A 36 12.49 0.43 8.21
N ILE A 37 11.23 0.22 7.87
CA ILE A 37 10.66 0.48 6.54
C ILE A 37 9.45 1.40 6.67
N TYR A 38 9.12 2.08 5.57
CA TYR A 38 7.84 2.75 5.42
C TYR A 38 6.78 1.72 5.00
N PHE A 39 5.72 1.64 5.77
CA PHE A 39 4.50 0.91 5.43
C PHE A 39 3.40 1.91 5.07
N SER A 40 2.70 1.66 3.97
CA SER A 40 1.49 2.40 3.63
C SER A 40 0.37 1.48 3.21
N ARG A 41 -0.82 1.69 3.76
CA ARG A 41 -2.06 1.04 3.33
C ARG A 41 -2.97 2.04 2.66
N ARG A 42 -3.45 1.71 1.46
CA ARG A 42 -4.39 2.54 0.69
C ARG A 42 -5.62 1.73 0.30
N VAL A 43 -6.80 2.34 0.42
CA VAL A 43 -8.01 1.83 -0.21
C VAL A 43 -8.30 2.64 -1.47
N ARG A 44 -8.64 1.94 -2.54
CA ARG A 44 -9.09 2.55 -3.79
C ARG A 44 -10.58 2.34 -3.96
N TYR A 45 -11.30 3.44 -4.09
CA TYR A 45 -12.71 3.49 -4.42
C TYR A 45 -12.90 3.71 -5.92
N VAL A 46 -13.93 3.08 -6.46
CA VAL A 46 -14.42 3.29 -7.82
C VAL A 46 -15.91 3.54 -7.75
N ASP A 47 -16.35 4.71 -8.21
CA ASP A 47 -17.77 5.13 -8.13
C ASP A 47 -18.33 4.97 -6.69
N GLY A 48 -17.56 5.41 -5.70
CA GLY A 48 -17.90 5.33 -4.26
C GLY A 48 -17.78 3.95 -3.62
N LYS A 49 -17.52 2.87 -4.37
CA LYS A 49 -17.40 1.50 -3.83
C LYS A 49 -15.93 1.10 -3.62
N PRO A 50 -15.55 0.52 -2.46
CA PRO A 50 -14.18 0.06 -2.24
C PRO A 50 -13.89 -1.13 -3.15
N LEU A 51 -12.85 -1.01 -3.97
CA LEU A 51 -12.49 -2.03 -4.96
C LEU A 51 -11.17 -2.74 -4.61
N MET A 52 -10.24 -2.02 -3.96
CA MET A 52 -8.90 -2.54 -3.74
C MET A 52 -8.34 -2.03 -2.42
N LEU A 53 -7.73 -2.93 -1.66
CA LEU A 53 -6.85 -2.61 -0.55
C LEU A 53 -5.42 -2.91 -0.99
N GLU A 54 -4.54 -1.92 -0.89
CA GLU A 54 -3.15 -2.00 -1.33
C GLU A 54 -2.23 -1.76 -0.13
N ASP A 55 -1.34 -2.70 0.11
CA ASP A 55 -0.24 -2.56 1.06
C ASP A 55 1.04 -2.31 0.27
N SER A 56 1.81 -1.28 0.67
CA SER A 56 3.13 -0.97 0.11
C SER A 56 4.17 -0.97 1.21
N TYR A 57 5.30 -1.60 0.93
CA TYR A 57 6.47 -1.68 1.82
C TYR A 57 7.65 -1.06 1.08
N MET A 58 8.26 -0.03 1.66
CA MET A 58 9.33 0.76 1.03
C MET A 58 10.51 0.88 1.99
N ARG A 59 11.71 0.65 1.45
CA ARG A 59 12.99 0.94 2.12
C ARG A 59 13.27 2.43 2.11
#